data_AF-K9XVX0-F1
#
_entry.id   AF-K9XVX0-F1
#
_cell.length_a   1.000
_cell.length_b   1.000
_cell.length_c   1.000
_cell.angle_alpha   90.00
_cell.angle_beta   90.00
_cell.angle_gamma   90.00
#
_symmetry.space_group_name_H-M   'P 1'
#
loop_
_entity.id
_entity.type
_entity.pdbx_description
1 polymer ?
#
loop_
_entity_poly.entity_id
_entity_poly.type
_entity_poly.pdbx_seq_one_letter_code
_entity_poly.pdbx_strand_id
1 'polypeptide(L)'
;MQLNLSRNYKQNILINKNDKAIFLFFGLALWVFIPILGIFPLIFFIHLNQKEKSKLNFVISLLVILTITIFVSSLDIISDLAVYVNNYSKLGTQNPFEISGSQQLEFVLWLISYPVYLISGGSNYAFVFFWSFVFNALTFWVIAKGFSRQNYGLLLLFIVSNPIFINFQGFLVRQYFATLLFLIAVINLDKKLVMWGIYLFSLVTHLANIIYLPLLLLYDKARLFKNKIFMILIIAAGIILPFSSTIVVDLADRIAGLLPAEYGAIILSKTSYYGREQTTEAGILVPLLENLLIFVLIFAFLRNTKFKTAQEKFLYFLYPVLIFVMYIGKDIHMFSNRVAFLLFPLSGIFYYFLIEHKWIIFKRFILTFLIIIKIMYFNYYLYNISIGNNVFHFLNDNVYNSSIFEYIENASHNFVNDVKIKELPNRSFI
;
A
#
# COMPACT_ATOMS: atom_id res chain seq x y z
N MET A 1 -45.21 15.60 -15.57
CA MET A 1 -45.36 14.76 -14.36
C MET A 1 -44.73 13.36 -14.51
N GLN A 2 -44.85 12.69 -15.67
CA GLN A 2 -44.24 11.36 -15.93
C GLN A 2 -42.69 11.31 -15.91
N LEU A 3 -42.00 12.40 -16.26
CA LEU A 3 -40.53 12.49 -16.20
C LEU A 3 -39.94 12.45 -14.77
N ASN A 4 -40.70 12.88 -13.76
CA ASN A 4 -40.27 12.81 -12.36
C ASN A 4 -40.49 11.42 -11.75
N LEU A 5 -41.50 10.68 -12.23
CA LEU A 5 -41.75 9.30 -11.80
C LEU A 5 -40.66 8.35 -12.32
N SER A 6 -40.19 8.50 -13.57
CA SER A 6 -39.12 7.65 -14.13
C SER A 6 -37.75 7.91 -13.49
N ARG A 7 -37.45 9.16 -13.09
CA ARG A 7 -36.25 9.50 -12.30
C ARG A 7 -36.27 8.91 -10.90
N ASN A 8 -37.41 8.99 -10.20
CA ASN A 8 -37.57 8.39 -8.87
C ASN A 8 -37.54 6.85 -8.92
N TYR A 9 -38.09 6.24 -9.97
CA TYR A 9 -38.07 4.78 -10.14
C TYR A 9 -36.64 4.27 -10.45
N LYS A 10 -35.88 4.97 -11.32
CA LYS A 10 -34.47 4.62 -11.60
C LYS A 10 -33.53 4.83 -10.42
N GLN A 11 -33.83 5.76 -9.50
CA GLN A 11 -33.05 5.93 -8.27
C GLN A 11 -33.40 4.89 -7.20
N ASN A 12 -34.64 4.40 -7.14
CA ASN A 12 -35.07 3.41 -6.15
C ASN A 12 -34.76 1.95 -6.50
N ILE A 13 -34.55 1.61 -7.79
CA ILE A 13 -34.24 0.22 -8.19
C ILE A 13 -32.82 -0.22 -7.80
N LEU A 14 -31.88 0.69 -7.55
CA LEU A 14 -30.44 0.35 -7.39
C LEU A 14 -29.88 0.50 -5.97
N ILE A 15 -30.74 0.76 -4.99
CA ILE A 15 -30.36 0.71 -3.56
C ILE A 15 -31.48 -0.02 -2.83
N ASN A 16 -31.71 -1.28 -3.20
CA ASN A 16 -32.70 -2.08 -2.49
C ASN A 16 -32.12 -2.41 -1.10
N LYS A 17 -32.92 -2.33 -0.04
CA LYS A 17 -32.47 -2.73 1.32
C LYS A 17 -31.92 -4.16 1.32
N ASN A 18 -32.42 -4.99 0.40
CA ASN A 18 -32.03 -6.38 0.21
C ASN A 18 -30.58 -6.53 -0.28
N ASP A 19 -30.07 -5.63 -1.11
CA ASP A 19 -28.73 -5.76 -1.72
C ASP A 19 -27.64 -5.72 -0.64
N LYS A 20 -27.79 -4.81 0.35
CA LYS A 20 -26.83 -4.70 1.46
C LYS A 20 -26.84 -5.95 2.33
N ALA A 21 -28.02 -6.53 2.59
CA ALA A 21 -28.12 -7.76 3.36
C ALA A 21 -27.45 -8.94 2.64
N ILE A 22 -27.62 -9.04 1.30
CA ILE A 22 -26.98 -10.09 0.49
C ILE A 22 -25.45 -10.03 0.64
N PHE A 23 -24.83 -8.86 0.45
CA PHE A 23 -23.36 -8.74 0.59
C PHE A 23 -22.87 -9.01 2.01
N LEU A 24 -23.65 -8.65 3.04
CA LEU A 24 -23.30 -8.96 4.43
C LEU A 24 -23.34 -10.47 4.70
N PHE A 25 -24.45 -11.14 4.37
CA PHE A 25 -24.60 -12.57 4.64
C PHE A 25 -23.68 -13.42 3.76
N PHE A 26 -23.59 -13.12 2.47
CA PHE A 26 -22.64 -13.78 1.58
C PHE A 26 -21.20 -13.54 2.03
N GLY A 27 -20.87 -12.31 2.43
CA GLY A 27 -19.53 -12.00 2.91
C GLY A 27 -19.16 -12.70 4.21
N LEU A 28 -20.08 -12.80 5.17
CA LEU A 28 -19.87 -13.56 6.40
C LEU A 28 -19.77 -15.07 6.13
N ALA A 29 -20.63 -15.63 5.27
CA ALA A 29 -20.57 -17.04 4.90
C ALA A 29 -19.24 -17.37 4.22
N LEU A 30 -18.85 -16.58 3.21
CA LEU A 30 -17.57 -16.74 2.54
C LEU A 30 -16.40 -16.54 3.51
N TRP A 31 -16.50 -15.60 4.45
CA TRP A 31 -15.47 -15.38 5.46
C TRP A 31 -15.30 -16.56 6.42
N VAL A 32 -16.37 -17.30 6.74
CA VAL A 32 -16.25 -18.51 7.56
C VAL A 32 -15.45 -19.61 6.83
N PHE A 33 -15.70 -19.79 5.53
CA PHE A 33 -15.05 -20.85 4.75
C PHE A 33 -13.67 -20.46 4.22
N ILE A 34 -13.52 -19.23 3.72
CA ILE A 34 -12.29 -18.70 3.13
C ILE A 34 -12.14 -17.22 3.56
N PRO A 35 -11.62 -16.97 4.79
CA PRO A 35 -11.59 -15.64 5.41
C PRO A 35 -11.03 -14.54 4.50
N ILE A 36 -9.92 -14.82 3.82
CA ILE A 36 -9.25 -13.82 2.96
C ILE A 36 -10.09 -13.39 1.76
N LEU A 37 -10.99 -14.23 1.23
CA LEU A 37 -11.90 -13.85 0.16
C LEU A 37 -13.16 -13.18 0.69
N GLY A 38 -13.61 -13.57 1.88
CA GLY A 38 -14.77 -12.97 2.56
C GLY A 38 -14.63 -11.47 2.81
N ILE A 39 -13.41 -10.94 2.89
CA ILE A 39 -13.18 -9.51 3.11
C ILE A 39 -13.75 -8.63 1.98
N PHE A 40 -13.76 -9.08 0.72
CA PHE A 40 -14.21 -8.27 -0.42
C PHE A 40 -15.71 -7.93 -0.34
N PRO A 41 -16.64 -8.90 -0.27
CA PRO A 41 -18.05 -8.59 -0.09
C PRO A 41 -18.34 -7.84 1.22
N LEU A 42 -17.57 -8.07 2.28
CA LEU A 42 -17.70 -7.32 3.55
C LEU A 42 -17.30 -5.85 3.43
N ILE A 43 -16.21 -5.53 2.74
CA ILE A 43 -15.84 -4.12 2.46
C ILE A 43 -16.84 -3.50 1.47
N PHE A 44 -17.34 -4.26 0.50
CA PHE A 44 -18.39 -3.78 -0.40
C PHE A 44 -19.68 -3.45 0.36
N PHE A 45 -20.06 -4.27 1.35
CA PHE A 45 -21.14 -3.93 2.28
C PHE A 45 -20.90 -2.59 2.98
N ILE A 46 -19.68 -2.32 3.47
CA ILE A 46 -19.34 -1.03 4.09
C ILE A 46 -19.57 0.12 3.10
N HIS A 47 -19.16 -0.03 1.83
CA HIS A 47 -19.41 0.96 0.79
C HIS A 47 -20.91 1.20 0.55
N LEU A 48 -21.73 0.14 0.53
CA LEU A 48 -23.18 0.28 0.37
C LEU A 48 -23.84 0.87 1.63
N ASN A 49 -23.33 0.55 2.82
CA ASN A 49 -23.85 0.99 4.11
C ASN A 49 -23.23 2.34 4.53
N GLN A 50 -23.43 3.38 3.74
CA GLN A 50 -22.87 4.76 3.87
C GLN A 50 -23.26 5.55 5.14
N LYS A 51 -23.52 4.88 6.26
CA LYS A 51 -23.85 5.50 7.54
C LYS A 51 -22.58 5.94 8.27
N GLU A 52 -22.32 7.25 8.27
CA GLU A 52 -21.27 7.90 9.07
C GLU A 52 -21.53 7.57 10.56
N LYS A 53 -20.62 6.81 11.21
CA LYS A 53 -20.76 6.25 12.58
C LYS A 53 -21.57 4.95 12.75
N SER A 54 -21.72 4.15 11.70
CA SER A 54 -22.27 2.79 11.83
C SER A 54 -21.39 1.89 12.71
N LYS A 55 -21.92 1.44 13.86
CA LYS A 55 -21.26 0.41 14.70
C LYS A 55 -21.00 -0.87 13.92
N LEU A 56 -21.92 -1.26 13.04
CA LEU A 56 -21.76 -2.44 12.19
C LEU A 56 -20.60 -2.27 11.20
N ASN A 57 -20.44 -1.09 10.58
CA ASN A 57 -19.30 -0.86 9.69
C ASN A 57 -17.98 -0.91 10.46
N PHE A 58 -17.96 -0.40 11.69
CA PHE A 58 -16.79 -0.46 12.55
C PHE A 58 -16.42 -1.91 12.88
N VAL A 59 -17.39 -2.73 13.31
CA VAL A 59 -17.18 -4.16 13.59
C VAL A 59 -16.69 -4.91 12.35
N ILE A 60 -17.30 -4.68 11.19
CA ILE A 60 -16.86 -5.32 9.94
C ILE A 60 -15.46 -4.86 9.53
N SER A 61 -15.14 -3.57 9.71
CA SER A 61 -13.79 -3.06 9.45
C SER A 61 -12.77 -3.73 10.36
N LEU A 62 -13.09 -3.89 11.65
CA LEU A 62 -12.22 -4.59 12.61
C LEU A 62 -12.03 -6.06 12.24
N LEU A 63 -13.11 -6.75 11.85
CA LEU A 63 -13.05 -8.12 11.36
C LEU A 63 -12.14 -8.25 10.14
N VAL A 64 -12.26 -7.35 9.17
CA VAL A 64 -11.39 -7.33 7.98
C VAL A 64 -9.93 -7.06 8.37
N ILE A 65 -9.68 -6.06 9.23
CA ILE A 65 -8.35 -5.74 9.74
C ILE A 65 -7.72 -6.97 10.40
N LEU A 66 -8.44 -7.64 11.29
CA LEU A 66 -7.95 -8.84 11.99
C LEU A 66 -7.71 -10.01 11.02
N THR A 67 -8.57 -10.18 10.03
CA THR A 67 -8.42 -11.24 9.02
C THR A 67 -7.15 -11.06 8.21
N ILE A 68 -6.89 -9.84 7.71
CA ILE A 68 -5.66 -9.53 6.97
C ILE A 68 -4.45 -9.65 7.91
N THR A 69 -4.58 -9.22 9.17
CA THR A 69 -3.51 -9.32 10.17
C THR A 69 -3.08 -10.76 10.40
N ILE A 70 -4.03 -11.66 10.67
CA ILE A 70 -3.76 -13.10 10.89
C ILE A 70 -3.18 -13.73 9.61
N PHE A 71 -3.69 -13.33 8.45
CA PHE A 71 -3.14 -13.82 7.18
C PHE A 71 -1.67 -13.40 7.01
N VAL A 72 -1.35 -12.11 7.16
CA VAL A 72 0.02 -11.60 7.06
C VAL A 72 0.93 -12.20 8.13
N SER A 73 0.46 -12.40 9.36
CA SER A 73 1.27 -13.01 10.43
C SER A 73 1.54 -14.50 10.22
N SER A 74 0.82 -15.15 9.31
CA SER A 74 1.11 -16.52 8.86
C SER A 74 2.19 -16.59 7.78
N LEU A 75 2.71 -15.43 7.34
CA LEU A 75 3.80 -15.36 6.38
C LEU A 75 5.07 -15.99 6.96
N ASP A 76 5.73 -16.82 6.15
CA ASP A 76 7.06 -17.32 6.47
C ASP A 76 8.06 -16.18 6.73
N ILE A 77 8.80 -16.28 7.83
CA ILE A 77 9.82 -15.29 8.19
C ILE A 77 11.07 -15.51 7.34
N ILE A 78 11.18 -14.74 6.26
CA ILE A 78 12.28 -14.78 5.28
C ILE A 78 12.82 -13.39 4.93
N SER A 79 14.01 -13.31 4.33
CA SER A 79 14.58 -12.09 3.74
C SER A 79 14.57 -10.88 4.70
N ASP A 80 14.06 -9.71 4.28
CA ASP A 80 14.01 -8.49 5.10
C ASP A 80 13.19 -8.68 6.39
N LEU A 81 12.15 -9.53 6.40
CA LEU A 81 11.39 -9.84 7.61
C LEU A 81 12.26 -10.54 8.65
N ALA A 82 13.11 -11.48 8.21
CA ALA A 82 14.05 -12.17 9.08
C ALA A 82 15.06 -11.20 9.71
N VAL A 83 15.52 -10.18 8.96
CA VAL A 83 16.37 -9.12 9.51
C VAL A 83 15.62 -8.35 10.60
N TYR A 84 14.34 -8.00 10.37
CA TYR A 84 13.56 -7.27 11.37
C TYR A 84 13.32 -8.09 12.63
N VAL A 85 12.95 -9.37 12.48
CA VAL A 85 12.71 -10.29 13.59
C VAL A 85 13.98 -10.57 14.37
N ASN A 86 15.12 -10.75 13.70
CA ASN A 86 16.43 -10.90 14.36
C ASN A 86 16.87 -9.66 15.14
N ASN A 87 16.48 -8.47 14.70
CA ASN A 87 16.76 -7.25 15.45
C ASN A 87 15.78 -7.08 16.61
N TYR A 88 14.53 -7.49 16.44
CA TYR A 88 13.53 -7.53 17.50
C TYR A 88 13.96 -8.44 18.67
N SER A 89 14.51 -9.63 18.40
CA SER A 89 14.97 -10.54 19.44
C SER A 89 16.09 -9.97 20.32
N LYS A 90 16.93 -9.08 19.76
CA LYS A 90 18.02 -8.40 20.48
C LYS A 90 17.52 -7.39 21.52
N LEU A 91 16.25 -6.99 21.48
CA LEU A 91 15.66 -6.06 22.46
C LEU A 91 15.71 -6.58 23.91
N GLY A 92 15.95 -7.88 24.12
CA GLY A 92 16.19 -8.44 25.45
C GLY A 92 17.54 -8.06 26.06
N THR A 93 18.50 -7.63 25.24
CA THR A 93 19.88 -7.36 25.65
C THR A 93 20.37 -5.97 25.26
N GLN A 94 19.74 -5.34 24.26
CA GLN A 94 20.11 -4.05 23.70
C GLN A 94 18.91 -3.11 23.73
N ASN A 95 19.16 -1.82 23.92
CA ASN A 95 18.08 -0.84 23.85
C ASN A 95 17.68 -0.52 22.39
N PRO A 96 16.50 0.09 22.15
CA PRO A 96 16.04 0.42 20.81
C PRO A 96 16.98 1.28 19.94
N PHE A 97 17.85 2.09 20.55
CA PHE A 97 18.80 2.95 19.83
C PHE A 97 20.07 2.20 19.42
N GLU A 98 20.49 1.20 20.19
CA GLU A 98 21.63 0.35 19.85
C GLU A 98 21.32 -0.56 18.67
N ILE A 99 20.09 -1.07 18.60
CA ILE A 99 19.64 -1.98 17.54
C ILE A 99 19.53 -1.27 16.19
N SER A 100 19.29 0.05 16.18
CA SER A 100 19.25 0.82 14.94
C SER A 100 20.63 1.08 14.33
N GLY A 101 21.69 0.59 14.96
CA GLY A 101 23.05 0.55 14.42
C GLY A 101 23.88 1.79 14.72
N SER A 102 25.05 1.90 14.09
CA SER A 102 26.07 2.91 14.43
C SER A 102 25.62 4.36 14.24
N GLN A 103 24.68 4.61 13.33
CA GLN A 103 24.11 5.95 13.13
C GLN A 103 22.97 6.27 14.11
N GLN A 104 22.45 5.27 14.83
CA GLN A 104 21.32 5.34 15.76
C GLN A 104 20.03 5.96 15.17
N LEU A 105 19.97 6.16 13.85
CA LEU A 105 18.81 6.67 13.12
C LEU A 105 17.79 5.53 12.91
N GLU A 106 16.50 5.86 12.77
CA GLU A 106 15.44 4.86 12.52
C GLU A 106 15.11 3.93 13.71
N PHE A 107 15.38 4.38 14.95
CA PHE A 107 15.06 3.65 16.19
C PHE A 107 13.55 3.52 16.48
N VAL A 108 12.69 4.29 15.78
CA VAL A 108 11.25 4.40 16.09
C VAL A 108 10.54 3.05 16.03
N LEU A 109 10.86 2.21 15.03
CA LEU A 109 10.30 0.87 14.91
C LEU A 109 10.59 0.05 16.18
N TRP A 110 11.83 0.06 16.64
CA TRP A 110 12.27 -0.70 17.80
C TRP A 110 11.70 -0.15 19.10
N LEU A 111 11.61 1.17 19.23
CA LEU A 111 11.04 1.82 20.39
C LEU A 111 9.57 1.43 20.58
N ILE A 112 8.79 1.40 19.50
CA ILE A 112 7.38 0.99 19.53
C ILE A 112 7.24 -0.53 19.70
N SER A 113 8.20 -1.31 19.20
CA SER A 113 8.20 -2.76 19.35
C SER A 113 8.59 -3.22 20.76
N TYR A 114 9.28 -2.38 21.54
CA TYR A 114 9.81 -2.76 22.86
C TYR A 114 8.71 -3.16 23.87
N PRO A 115 7.58 -2.43 24.02
CA PRO A 115 6.47 -2.90 24.84
C PRO A 115 5.90 -4.26 24.38
N VAL A 116 5.84 -4.50 23.06
CA VAL A 116 5.40 -5.79 22.51
C VAL A 116 6.38 -6.89 22.90
N TYR A 117 7.68 -6.61 22.85
CA TYR A 117 8.74 -7.52 23.30
C TYR A 117 8.54 -7.92 24.77
N LEU A 118 8.35 -6.94 25.65
CA LEU A 118 8.17 -7.18 27.08
C LEU A 118 6.93 -8.03 27.39
N ILE A 119 5.81 -7.78 26.70
CA ILE A 119 4.54 -8.48 26.95
C ILE A 119 4.54 -9.89 26.36
N SER A 120 5.21 -10.09 25.21
CA SER A 120 5.20 -11.37 24.49
C SER A 120 6.39 -12.28 24.79
N GLY A 121 7.35 -11.83 25.62
CA GLY A 121 8.60 -12.55 25.82
C GLY A 121 9.47 -12.62 24.57
N GLY A 122 9.31 -11.66 23.65
CA GLY A 122 10.07 -11.60 22.40
C GLY A 122 9.59 -12.53 21.28
N SER A 123 8.32 -12.95 21.29
CA SER A 123 7.74 -13.79 20.23
C SER A 123 7.82 -13.13 18.86
N ASN A 124 8.41 -13.86 17.90
CA ASN A 124 8.47 -13.48 16.50
C ASN A 124 7.08 -13.29 15.90
N TYR A 125 6.14 -14.20 16.21
CA TYR A 125 4.76 -14.09 15.75
C TYR A 125 4.09 -12.82 16.28
N ALA A 126 4.26 -12.51 17.56
CA ALA A 126 3.70 -11.31 18.17
C ALA A 126 4.20 -10.02 17.50
N PHE A 127 5.48 -9.98 17.08
CA PHE A 127 6.04 -8.86 16.33
C PHE A 127 5.35 -8.67 14.98
N VAL A 128 5.23 -9.73 14.16
CA VAL A 128 4.61 -9.65 12.83
C VAL A 128 3.12 -9.31 12.95
N PHE A 129 2.42 -9.96 13.87
CA PHE A 129 1.02 -9.70 14.16
C PHE A 129 0.78 -8.23 14.56
N PHE A 130 1.59 -7.70 15.48
CA PHE A 130 1.47 -6.32 15.93
C PHE A 130 1.65 -5.32 14.78
N TRP A 131 2.72 -5.46 13.99
CA TRP A 131 2.98 -4.51 12.90
C TRP A 131 1.94 -4.62 11.79
N SER A 132 1.50 -5.82 11.43
CA SER A 132 0.41 -5.97 10.47
C SER A 132 -0.89 -5.36 11.00
N PHE A 133 -1.22 -5.53 12.28
CA PHE A 133 -2.38 -4.88 12.89
C PHE A 133 -2.28 -3.35 12.80
N VAL A 134 -1.13 -2.79 13.18
CA VAL A 134 -0.86 -1.34 13.09
C VAL A 134 -1.03 -0.85 11.65
N PHE A 135 -0.47 -1.56 10.67
CA PHE A 135 -0.54 -1.15 9.26
C PHE A 135 -1.96 -1.18 8.72
N ASN A 136 -2.70 -2.25 8.98
CA ASN A 136 -4.09 -2.38 8.55
C ASN A 136 -4.99 -1.35 9.24
N ALA A 137 -4.86 -1.18 10.57
CA ALA A 137 -5.66 -0.23 11.34
C ALA A 137 -5.40 1.23 10.90
N LEU A 138 -4.13 1.63 10.75
CA LEU A 138 -3.78 2.97 10.29
C LEU A 138 -4.20 3.20 8.85
N THR A 139 -4.06 2.22 7.95
CA THR A 139 -4.56 2.33 6.57
C THR A 139 -6.06 2.60 6.57
N PHE A 140 -6.85 1.77 7.27
CA PHE A 140 -8.30 1.94 7.36
C PHE A 140 -8.69 3.31 7.91
N TRP A 141 -8.01 3.75 8.97
CA TRP A 141 -8.22 5.07 9.56
C TRP A 141 -7.89 6.21 8.59
N VAL A 142 -6.74 6.13 7.90
CA VAL A 142 -6.28 7.13 6.94
C VAL A 142 -7.30 7.29 5.81
N ILE A 143 -7.78 6.19 5.24
CA ILE A 143 -8.76 6.23 4.14
C ILE A 143 -10.12 6.77 4.62
N ALA A 144 -10.61 6.27 5.75
CA ALA A 144 -11.93 6.65 6.27
C ALA A 144 -11.98 8.11 6.74
N LYS A 145 -10.91 8.61 7.35
CA LYS A 145 -10.85 9.98 7.89
C LYS A 145 -10.43 11.01 6.85
N GLY A 146 -9.46 10.65 6.02
CA GLY A 146 -8.64 11.59 5.27
C GLY A 146 -9.06 11.84 3.83
N PHE A 147 -9.48 10.79 3.13
CA PHE A 147 -9.69 10.87 1.69
C PHE A 147 -11.17 10.89 1.33
N SER A 148 -11.94 9.84 1.61
CA SER A 148 -13.37 9.83 1.29
C SER A 148 -14.25 9.31 2.42
N ARG A 149 -14.99 10.19 3.10
CA ARG A 149 -15.90 9.75 4.17
C ARG A 149 -17.07 8.90 3.69
N GLN A 150 -17.55 9.13 2.48
CA GLN A 150 -18.73 8.44 1.94
C GLN A 150 -18.35 7.18 1.14
N ASN A 151 -17.20 7.20 0.46
CA ASN A 151 -16.76 6.12 -0.42
C ASN A 151 -15.47 5.43 0.06
N TYR A 152 -15.09 5.57 1.35
CA TYR A 152 -13.89 4.90 1.90
C TYR A 152 -13.91 3.40 1.68
N GLY A 153 -15.07 2.73 1.76
CA GLY A 153 -15.17 1.29 1.47
C GLY A 153 -14.69 0.95 0.05
N LEU A 154 -15.00 1.79 -0.95
CA LEU A 154 -14.56 1.55 -2.32
C LEU A 154 -13.05 1.78 -2.48
N LEU A 155 -12.49 2.80 -1.80
CA LEU A 155 -11.04 3.00 -1.76
C LEU A 155 -10.31 1.84 -1.07
N LEU A 156 -10.85 1.34 0.04
CA LEU A 156 -10.32 0.18 0.75
C LEU A 156 -10.37 -1.07 -0.12
N LEU A 157 -11.42 -1.26 -0.94
CA LEU A 157 -11.43 -2.35 -1.92
C LEU A 157 -10.25 -2.27 -2.88
N PHE A 158 -9.96 -1.11 -3.47
CA PHE A 158 -8.83 -0.95 -4.38
C PHE A 158 -7.46 -1.18 -3.73
N ILE A 159 -7.34 -0.90 -2.43
CA ILE A 159 -6.10 -1.11 -1.66
C ILE A 159 -5.97 -2.58 -1.28
N VAL A 160 -6.98 -3.16 -0.62
CA VAL A 160 -6.93 -4.53 -0.08
C VAL A 160 -6.92 -5.59 -1.19
N SER A 161 -7.50 -5.30 -2.36
CA SER A 161 -7.43 -6.19 -3.54
C SER A 161 -6.10 -6.13 -4.29
N ASN A 162 -5.13 -5.33 -3.84
CA ASN A 162 -3.78 -5.35 -4.39
C ASN A 162 -2.91 -6.33 -3.59
N PRO A 163 -2.41 -7.44 -4.18
CA PRO A 163 -1.50 -8.37 -3.49
C PRO A 163 -0.29 -7.71 -2.83
N ILE A 164 0.23 -6.63 -3.43
CA ILE A 164 1.39 -5.90 -2.90
C ILE A 164 1.08 -5.25 -1.55
N PHE A 165 -0.20 -4.92 -1.28
CA PHE A 165 -0.67 -4.43 0.02
C PHE A 165 -0.39 -5.42 1.15
N ILE A 166 -0.49 -6.73 0.89
CA ILE A 166 -0.22 -7.79 1.87
C ILE A 166 1.28 -8.03 1.97
N ASN A 167 1.97 -8.16 0.84
CA ASN A 167 3.38 -8.61 0.82
C ASN A 167 4.32 -7.59 1.44
N PHE A 168 4.10 -6.30 1.16
CA PHE A 168 4.99 -5.26 1.66
C PHE A 168 4.85 -5.03 3.17
N GLN A 169 3.77 -5.52 3.81
CA GLN A 169 3.64 -5.50 5.27
C GLN A 169 4.68 -6.38 5.96
N GLY A 170 5.06 -7.50 5.35
CA GLY A 170 6.14 -8.38 5.84
C GLY A 170 7.53 -7.98 5.36
N PHE A 171 7.64 -7.32 4.20
CA PHE A 171 8.93 -7.10 3.56
C PHE A 171 9.57 -5.73 3.88
N LEU A 172 8.79 -4.64 3.91
CA LEU A 172 9.31 -3.27 4.04
C LEU A 172 8.73 -2.55 5.27
N VAL A 173 8.76 -3.22 6.43
CA VAL A 173 8.08 -2.81 7.68
C VAL A 173 8.35 -1.35 8.07
N ARG A 174 9.62 -0.93 8.17
CA ARG A 174 9.99 0.46 8.54
C ARG A 174 9.40 1.48 7.58
N GLN A 175 9.55 1.20 6.29
CA GLN A 175 9.13 2.09 5.24
C GLN A 175 7.61 2.17 5.11
N TYR A 176 6.93 1.04 5.34
CA TYR A 176 5.48 0.96 5.42
C TYR A 176 4.98 1.86 6.55
N PHE A 177 5.56 1.72 7.75
CA PHE A 177 5.17 2.53 8.90
C PHE A 177 5.42 4.03 8.66
N ALA A 178 6.61 4.39 8.17
CA ALA A 178 6.95 5.76 7.83
C ALA A 178 5.97 6.33 6.80
N THR A 179 5.63 5.58 5.74
CA THR A 179 4.68 6.01 4.72
C THR A 179 3.27 6.24 5.29
N LEU A 180 2.82 5.39 6.21
CA LEU A 180 1.54 5.61 6.90
C LEU A 180 1.57 6.88 7.75
N LEU A 181 2.65 7.11 8.51
CA LEU A 181 2.85 8.36 9.24
C LEU A 181 2.83 9.59 8.31
N PHE A 182 3.49 9.50 7.15
CA PHE A 182 3.41 10.53 6.12
C PHE A 182 1.97 10.76 5.65
N LEU A 183 1.19 9.72 5.37
CA LEU A 183 -0.22 9.88 5.00
C LEU A 183 -1.05 10.52 6.12
N ILE A 184 -0.77 10.20 7.39
CA ILE A 184 -1.40 10.87 8.53
C ILE A 184 -1.03 12.37 8.54
N ALA A 185 0.21 12.73 8.21
CA ALA A 185 0.62 14.12 8.04
C ALA A 185 -0.18 14.79 6.91
N VAL A 186 -0.35 14.11 5.77
CA VAL A 186 -1.17 14.60 4.64
C VAL A 186 -2.61 14.88 5.07
N ILE A 187 -3.24 14.01 5.86
CA ILE A 187 -4.60 14.25 6.38
C ILE A 187 -4.69 15.55 7.18
N ASN A 188 -3.62 15.90 7.89
CA ASN A 188 -3.55 17.07 8.75
C ASN A 188 -2.91 18.29 8.08
N LEU A 189 -2.82 18.36 6.74
CA LEU A 189 -2.22 19.49 6.01
C LEU A 189 -2.72 20.88 6.47
N ASP A 190 -4.00 20.98 6.84
CA ASP A 190 -4.60 22.22 7.32
C ASP A 190 -4.07 22.66 8.71
N LYS A 191 -3.52 21.71 9.50
CA LYS A 191 -2.96 21.91 10.84
C LYS A 191 -1.44 21.84 10.80
N LYS A 192 -0.80 22.91 10.31
CA LYS A 192 0.65 22.95 10.01
C LYS A 192 1.56 22.38 11.10
N LEU A 193 1.38 22.75 12.38
CA LEU A 193 2.23 22.26 13.47
C LEU A 193 2.09 20.75 13.68
N VAL A 194 0.85 20.24 13.67
CA VAL A 194 0.56 18.80 13.79
C VAL A 194 1.11 18.05 12.58
N MET A 195 0.89 18.58 11.37
CA MET A 195 1.40 17.98 10.13
C MET A 195 2.92 17.86 10.14
N TRP A 196 3.65 18.95 10.46
CA TRP A 196 5.10 18.94 10.49
C TRP A 196 5.66 18.03 11.60
N GLY A 197 5.04 18.02 12.78
CA GLY A 197 5.44 17.09 13.85
C GLY A 197 5.31 15.62 13.43
N ILE A 198 4.19 15.24 12.80
CA ILE A 198 3.97 13.88 12.31
C ILE A 198 4.91 13.56 11.13
N TYR A 199 5.15 14.53 10.24
CA TYR A 199 6.06 14.34 9.11
C TYR A 199 7.52 14.13 9.56
N LEU A 200 7.99 14.92 10.53
CA LEU A 200 9.29 14.73 11.16
C LEU A 200 9.38 13.34 11.81
N PHE A 201 8.33 12.91 12.50
CA PHE A 201 8.28 11.56 13.07
C PHE A 201 8.35 10.46 11.99
N SER A 202 7.72 10.67 10.83
CA SER A 202 7.87 9.82 9.65
C SER A 202 9.31 9.76 9.14
N LEU A 203 10.02 10.90 9.10
CA LEU A 203 11.43 10.94 8.65
C LEU A 203 12.38 10.23 9.61
N VAL A 204 12.19 10.41 10.92
CA VAL A 204 12.99 9.70 11.93
C VAL A 204 12.66 8.20 11.94
N THR A 205 11.50 7.79 11.42
CA THR A 205 11.15 6.37 11.24
C THR A 205 11.86 5.75 10.03
N HIS A 206 11.91 6.45 8.89
CA HIS A 206 12.66 6.01 7.72
C HIS A 206 13.04 7.19 6.81
N LEU A 207 14.34 7.31 6.50
CA LEU A 207 14.87 8.50 5.82
C LEU A 207 14.34 8.67 4.40
N ALA A 208 13.96 7.58 3.71
CA ALA A 208 13.46 7.65 2.33
C ALA A 208 12.24 8.58 2.16
N ASN A 209 11.48 8.83 3.24
CA ASN A 209 10.37 9.76 3.22
C ASN A 209 10.79 11.22 3.01
N ILE A 210 12.09 11.55 3.06
CA ILE A 210 12.63 12.87 2.73
C ILE A 210 12.22 13.33 1.34
N ILE A 211 11.95 12.40 0.40
CA ILE A 211 11.49 12.74 -0.93
C ILE A 211 10.15 13.49 -0.94
N TYR A 212 9.34 13.34 0.10
CA TYR A 212 8.07 14.05 0.21
C TYR A 212 8.24 15.51 0.68
N LEU A 213 9.41 15.90 1.21
CA LEU A 213 9.65 17.25 1.76
C LEU A 213 9.53 18.34 0.68
N PRO A 214 10.21 18.26 -0.47
CA PRO A 214 10.02 19.23 -1.55
C PRO A 214 8.56 19.30 -2.00
N LEU A 215 7.84 18.18 -2.00
CA LEU A 215 6.46 18.11 -2.42
C LEU A 215 5.54 18.85 -1.44
N LEU A 216 5.72 18.65 -0.14
CA LEU A 216 4.98 19.36 0.91
C LEU A 216 5.24 20.87 0.90
N LEU A 217 6.44 21.31 0.49
CA LEU A 217 6.79 22.74 0.40
C LEU A 217 6.25 23.41 -0.87
N LEU A 218 6.10 22.66 -1.97
CA LEU A 218 5.83 23.21 -3.30
C LEU A 218 4.40 22.99 -3.81
N TYR A 219 3.62 22.03 -3.26
CA TYR A 219 2.32 21.65 -3.84
C TYR A 219 1.33 22.81 -4.01
N ASP A 220 1.36 23.80 -3.12
CA ASP A 220 0.47 24.96 -3.17
C ASP A 220 0.97 26.07 -4.11
N LYS A 221 2.28 26.08 -4.42
CA LYS A 221 2.98 27.12 -5.20
C LYS A 221 3.21 26.72 -6.66
N ALA A 222 3.14 25.44 -6.98
CA ALA A 222 3.52 24.92 -8.29
C ALA A 222 2.50 25.27 -9.40
N ARG A 223 2.72 26.38 -10.11
CA ARG A 223 2.02 26.69 -11.38
C ARG A 223 2.40 25.72 -12.51
N LEU A 224 3.57 25.07 -12.41
CA LEU A 224 4.14 24.20 -13.45
C LEU A 224 3.23 23.03 -13.86
N PHE A 225 2.50 22.42 -12.92
CA PHE A 225 1.61 21.28 -13.20
C PHE A 225 0.23 21.67 -13.74
N LYS A 226 -0.07 22.97 -13.84
CA LYS A 226 -1.22 23.46 -14.63
C LYS A 226 -0.89 23.47 -16.13
N ASN A 227 0.39 23.36 -16.51
CA ASN A 227 0.82 23.40 -17.89
C ASN A 227 0.56 22.02 -18.55
N LYS A 228 -0.32 22.00 -19.56
CA LYS A 228 -0.63 20.79 -20.33
C LYS A 228 0.62 20.17 -20.97
N ILE A 229 1.59 20.99 -21.37
CA ILE A 229 2.83 20.51 -22.00
C ILE A 229 3.66 19.70 -21.00
N PHE A 230 3.77 20.18 -19.75
CA PHE A 230 4.51 19.46 -18.71
C PHE A 230 3.83 18.12 -18.36
N MET A 231 2.49 18.08 -18.29
CA MET A 231 1.74 16.84 -18.11
C MET A 231 1.90 15.88 -19.29
N ILE A 232 1.88 16.39 -20.53
CA ILE A 232 2.14 15.59 -21.73
C ILE A 232 3.57 15.05 -21.72
N LEU A 233 4.56 15.82 -21.28
CA LEU A 233 5.94 15.36 -21.13
C LEU A 233 6.05 14.25 -20.09
N ILE A 234 5.33 14.31 -18.97
CA ILE A 234 5.27 13.22 -17.99
C ILE A 234 4.61 11.97 -18.58
N ILE A 235 3.52 12.12 -19.33
CA ILE A 235 2.83 11.00 -20.01
C ILE A 235 3.74 10.38 -21.08
N ALA A 236 4.36 11.21 -21.92
CA ALA A 236 5.28 10.78 -22.96
C ALA A 236 6.53 10.11 -22.34
N ALA A 237 7.08 10.68 -21.27
CA ALA A 237 8.15 10.07 -20.50
C ALA A 237 7.74 8.70 -19.94
N GLY A 238 6.55 8.62 -19.33
CA GLY A 238 6.01 7.38 -18.77
C GLY A 238 5.64 6.31 -19.80
N ILE A 239 5.39 6.66 -21.06
CA ILE A 239 5.06 5.71 -22.14
C ILE A 239 6.30 5.32 -22.97
N ILE A 240 7.18 6.27 -23.28
CA ILE A 240 8.29 6.08 -24.23
C ILE A 240 9.54 5.56 -23.53
N LEU A 241 9.85 6.11 -22.36
CA LEU A 241 11.11 5.83 -21.68
C LEU A 241 11.18 4.48 -20.91
N PRO A 242 10.08 3.77 -20.54
CA PRO A 242 10.14 2.38 -20.02
C PRO A 242 10.99 1.44 -20.86
N PHE A 243 11.13 1.76 -22.15
CA PHE A 243 11.85 0.97 -23.14
C PHE A 243 13.31 1.42 -23.37
N SER A 244 13.84 2.39 -22.61
CA SER A 244 15.25 2.83 -22.72
C SER A 244 15.99 2.80 -21.38
N SER A 245 16.57 1.65 -21.04
CA SER A 245 17.46 1.48 -19.87
C SER A 245 18.71 2.39 -19.92
N THR A 246 19.16 2.74 -21.12
CA THR A 246 20.31 3.63 -21.38
C THR A 246 20.18 5.01 -20.74
N ILE A 247 18.99 5.60 -20.73
CA ILE A 247 18.78 6.94 -20.17
C ILE A 247 18.92 6.95 -18.64
N VAL A 248 18.55 5.85 -17.98
CA VAL A 248 18.67 5.70 -16.52
C VAL A 248 20.12 5.53 -16.10
N VAL A 249 20.89 4.72 -16.83
CA VAL A 249 22.33 4.55 -16.60
C VAL A 249 23.06 5.89 -16.79
N ASP A 250 22.77 6.60 -17.88
CA ASP A 250 23.38 7.92 -18.15
C ASP A 250 23.03 8.97 -17.08
N LEU A 251 21.82 8.92 -16.51
CA LEU A 251 21.40 9.82 -15.44
C LEU A 251 22.08 9.45 -14.11
N ALA A 252 22.16 8.16 -13.78
CA ALA A 252 22.86 7.67 -12.60
C ALA A 252 24.34 8.03 -12.64
N ASP A 253 24.99 7.92 -13.80
CA ASP A 253 26.37 8.32 -14.02
C ASP A 253 26.58 9.82 -13.80
N ARG A 254 25.66 10.65 -14.30
CA ARG A 254 25.69 12.11 -14.09
C ARG A 254 25.48 12.50 -12.63
N ILE A 255 24.56 11.84 -11.92
CA ILE A 255 24.31 12.08 -10.50
C ILE A 255 25.50 11.62 -9.66
N ALA A 256 26.08 10.46 -9.97
CA ALA A 256 27.27 9.94 -9.30
C ALA A 256 28.47 10.89 -9.46
N GLY A 257 28.62 11.51 -10.64
CA GLY A 257 29.64 12.53 -10.89
C GLY A 257 29.47 13.84 -10.11
N LEU A 258 28.29 14.10 -9.53
CA LEU A 258 28.01 15.28 -8.69
C LEU A 258 28.20 15.01 -7.19
N LEU A 259 28.41 13.76 -6.80
CA LEU A 259 28.56 13.34 -5.41
C LEU A 259 30.05 13.11 -5.06
N PRO A 260 30.42 13.17 -3.77
CA PRO A 260 31.75 12.75 -3.34
C PRO A 260 32.05 11.32 -3.80
N ALA A 261 33.30 11.06 -4.18
CA ALA A 261 33.71 9.84 -4.89
C ALA A 261 33.28 8.54 -4.20
N GLU A 262 33.28 8.52 -2.86
CA GLU A 262 32.81 7.39 -2.04
C GLU A 262 31.32 7.05 -2.27
N TYR A 263 30.45 8.07 -2.39
CA TYR A 263 29.02 7.86 -2.65
C TYR A 263 28.73 7.62 -4.13
N GLY A 264 29.46 8.32 -5.01
CA GLY A 264 29.36 8.11 -6.46
C GLY A 264 29.70 6.67 -6.84
N ALA A 265 30.79 6.11 -6.31
CA ALA A 265 31.20 4.73 -6.56
C ALA A 265 30.18 3.69 -6.07
N ILE A 266 29.49 3.95 -4.95
CA ILE A 266 28.42 3.07 -4.44
C ILE A 266 27.21 3.08 -5.38
N ILE A 267 26.84 4.25 -5.91
CA ILE A 267 25.72 4.37 -6.86
C ILE A 267 26.07 3.67 -8.18
N LEU A 268 27.27 3.90 -8.72
CA LEU A 268 27.73 3.29 -9.97
C LEU A 268 27.88 1.77 -9.86
N SER A 269 28.46 1.26 -8.77
CA SER A 269 28.63 -0.19 -8.55
C SER A 269 27.29 -0.90 -8.40
N LYS A 270 26.34 -0.33 -7.65
CA LYS A 270 24.99 -0.90 -7.54
C LYS A 270 24.24 -0.81 -8.87
N THR A 271 24.25 0.35 -9.54
CA THR A 271 23.53 0.53 -10.82
C THR A 271 24.08 -0.38 -11.91
N SER A 272 25.40 -0.58 -11.98
CA SER A 272 26.03 -1.48 -12.97
C SER A 272 25.85 -2.97 -12.65
N TYR A 273 25.83 -3.36 -11.38
CA TYR A 273 25.54 -4.72 -10.95
C TYR A 273 24.08 -5.09 -11.27
N TYR A 274 23.13 -4.25 -10.84
CA TYR A 274 21.69 -4.51 -11.01
C TYR A 274 21.14 -4.15 -12.40
N GLY A 275 21.78 -3.26 -13.14
CA GLY A 275 21.43 -2.99 -14.55
C GLY A 275 21.89 -4.11 -15.49
N ARG A 276 22.75 -5.02 -15.03
CA ARG A 276 23.25 -6.19 -15.78
C ARG A 276 22.57 -7.51 -15.38
N GLU A 277 22.13 -7.66 -14.14
CA GLU A 277 21.29 -8.78 -13.69
C GLU A 277 19.81 -8.45 -13.97
N GLN A 278 19.14 -9.27 -14.78
CA GLN A 278 17.74 -9.08 -15.23
C GLN A 278 16.68 -9.27 -14.12
N THR A 279 16.90 -8.76 -12.91
CA THR A 279 16.16 -9.20 -11.70
C THR A 279 14.92 -8.39 -11.32
N THR A 280 14.52 -7.37 -12.09
CA THR A 280 13.40 -6.50 -11.65
C THR A 280 12.38 -6.09 -12.72
N GLU A 281 12.54 -6.48 -13.99
CA GLU A 281 11.67 -5.97 -15.05
C GLU A 281 10.20 -6.42 -14.93
N ALA A 282 9.94 -7.67 -14.51
CA ALA A 282 8.57 -8.19 -14.41
C ALA A 282 7.80 -7.65 -13.17
N GLY A 283 8.50 -7.37 -12.07
CA GLY A 283 7.88 -6.99 -10.78
C GLY A 283 7.42 -5.53 -10.71
N ILE A 284 8.09 -4.62 -11.42
CA ILE A 284 7.79 -3.18 -11.43
C ILE A 284 6.84 -2.80 -12.58
N LEU A 285 6.89 -3.53 -13.69
CA LEU A 285 6.14 -3.19 -14.90
C LEU A 285 4.62 -3.21 -14.68
N VAL A 286 4.08 -4.24 -14.03
CA VAL A 286 2.63 -4.34 -13.80
C VAL A 286 2.12 -3.17 -12.93
N PRO A 287 2.72 -2.87 -11.75
CA PRO A 287 2.34 -1.68 -10.98
C PRO A 287 2.53 -0.36 -11.74
N LEU A 288 3.57 -0.22 -12.56
CA LEU A 288 3.81 0.99 -13.35
C LEU A 288 2.71 1.20 -14.40
N LEU A 289 2.39 0.16 -15.17
CA LEU A 289 1.34 0.20 -16.19
C LEU A 289 -0.05 0.46 -15.58
N GLU A 290 -0.34 -0.15 -14.42
CA GLU A 290 -1.58 0.11 -13.69
C GLU A 290 -1.69 1.60 -13.31
N ASN A 291 -0.65 2.15 -12.68
CA ASN A 291 -0.64 3.54 -12.26
C ASN A 291 -0.67 4.52 -13.45
N LEU A 292 0.00 4.19 -14.55
CA LEU A 292 -0.08 4.97 -15.79
C LEU A 292 -1.50 4.95 -16.37
N LEU A 293 -2.16 3.78 -16.41
CA LEU A 293 -3.54 3.67 -16.88
C LEU A 293 -4.47 4.53 -16.02
N ILE A 294 -4.39 4.42 -14.70
CA ILE A 294 -5.22 5.23 -13.79
C ILE A 294 -4.94 6.73 -13.99
N PHE A 295 -3.67 7.11 -14.11
CA PHE A 295 -3.30 8.50 -14.37
C PHE A 295 -3.84 9.03 -15.70
N VAL A 296 -3.78 8.22 -16.78
CA VAL A 296 -4.37 8.56 -18.08
C VAL A 296 -5.89 8.72 -17.96
N LEU A 297 -6.56 7.82 -17.24
CA LEU A 297 -8.00 7.94 -16.96
C LEU A 297 -8.32 9.24 -16.21
N ILE A 298 -7.55 9.58 -15.16
CA ILE A 298 -7.68 10.86 -14.44
C ILE A 298 -7.51 12.02 -15.40
N PHE A 299 -6.42 12.05 -16.18
CA PHE A 299 -6.08 13.16 -17.06
C PHE A 299 -7.10 13.35 -18.20
N ALA A 300 -7.56 12.26 -18.82
CA ALA A 300 -8.52 12.30 -19.92
C ALA A 300 -9.88 12.82 -19.46
N PHE A 301 -10.28 12.50 -18.23
CA PHE A 301 -11.67 12.61 -17.81
C PHE A 301 -11.93 13.62 -16.67
N LEU A 302 -10.93 14.03 -15.89
CA LEU A 302 -11.03 15.16 -14.94
C LEU A 302 -10.66 16.51 -15.62
N ARG A 303 -11.38 16.89 -16.67
CA ARG A 303 -11.27 18.26 -17.22
C ARG A 303 -12.03 19.25 -16.34
N ASN A 304 -11.37 20.35 -15.97
CA ASN A 304 -11.95 21.53 -15.30
C ASN A 304 -12.52 21.32 -13.87
N THR A 305 -12.00 20.36 -13.11
CA THR A 305 -12.40 20.16 -11.71
C THR A 305 -11.68 21.13 -10.76
N LYS A 306 -12.45 21.81 -9.90
CA LYS A 306 -11.91 22.55 -8.75
C LYS A 306 -11.66 21.55 -7.62
N PHE A 307 -10.41 21.37 -7.22
CA PHE A 307 -10.04 20.62 -6.03
C PHE A 307 -10.58 21.34 -4.78
N LYS A 308 -11.26 20.60 -3.91
CA LYS A 308 -11.99 21.14 -2.76
C LYS A 308 -11.12 21.22 -1.51
N THR A 309 -10.14 20.34 -1.36
CA THR A 309 -9.34 20.22 -0.14
C THR A 309 -7.84 20.27 -0.42
N ALA A 310 -7.04 20.66 0.59
CA ALA A 310 -5.58 20.70 0.47
C ALA A 310 -4.99 19.29 0.23
N GLN A 311 -5.58 18.28 0.88
CA GLN A 311 -5.22 16.87 0.74
C GLN A 311 -5.41 16.39 -0.70
N GLU A 312 -6.54 16.72 -1.30
CA GLU A 312 -6.85 16.39 -2.69
C GLU A 312 -5.87 17.05 -3.66
N LYS A 313 -5.61 18.35 -3.47
CA LYS A 313 -4.65 19.10 -4.29
C LYS A 313 -3.23 18.51 -4.16
N PHE A 314 -2.84 18.13 -2.95
CA PHE A 314 -1.56 17.49 -2.69
C PHE A 314 -1.46 16.12 -3.37
N LEU A 315 -2.47 15.25 -3.26
CA LEU A 315 -2.47 13.95 -3.94
C LEU A 315 -2.37 14.10 -5.46
N TYR A 316 -3.08 15.08 -6.03
CA TYR A 316 -3.05 15.32 -7.47
C TYR A 316 -1.65 15.76 -7.94
N PHE A 317 -0.94 16.50 -7.09
CA PHE A 317 0.46 16.89 -7.33
C PHE A 317 1.44 15.74 -7.10
N LEU A 318 1.24 14.96 -6.04
CA LEU A 318 2.09 13.83 -5.66
C LEU A 318 2.08 12.73 -6.71
N TYR A 319 0.91 12.42 -7.28
CA TYR A 319 0.74 11.26 -8.15
C TYR A 319 1.68 11.23 -9.37
N PRO A 320 1.70 12.26 -10.24
CA PRO A 320 2.58 12.27 -11.41
C PRO A 320 4.07 12.27 -11.03
N VAL A 321 4.43 12.89 -9.89
CA VAL A 321 5.81 12.87 -9.40
C VAL A 321 6.22 11.45 -9.01
N LEU A 322 5.37 10.72 -8.28
CA LEU A 322 5.69 9.34 -7.92
C LEU A 322 5.76 8.42 -9.14
N ILE A 323 4.89 8.61 -10.14
CA ILE A 323 4.96 7.84 -11.39
C ILE A 323 6.30 8.11 -12.10
N PHE A 324 6.70 9.38 -12.17
CA PHE A 324 7.97 9.77 -12.76
C PHE A 324 9.15 9.16 -12.00
N VAL A 325 9.15 9.23 -10.67
CA VAL A 325 10.19 8.64 -9.81
C VAL A 325 10.25 7.12 -9.94
N MET A 326 9.09 6.46 -9.94
CA MET A 326 8.98 5.02 -10.16
C MET A 326 9.57 4.59 -11.50
N TYR A 327 9.36 5.42 -12.52
CA TYR A 327 9.86 5.21 -13.86
C TYR A 327 11.39 5.38 -13.94
N ILE A 328 11.95 6.52 -13.53
CA ILE A 328 13.41 6.77 -13.61
C ILE A 328 14.21 5.81 -12.71
N GLY A 329 13.58 5.27 -11.67
CA GLY A 329 14.19 4.36 -10.72
C GLY A 329 14.00 2.88 -11.02
N LYS A 330 13.32 2.52 -12.12
CA LYS A 330 12.92 1.13 -12.41
C LYS A 330 14.10 0.16 -12.53
N ASP A 331 15.24 0.66 -13.04
CA ASP A 331 16.46 -0.12 -13.26
C ASP A 331 17.43 -0.02 -12.07
N ILE A 332 17.07 0.73 -11.01
CA ILE A 332 17.85 0.82 -9.77
C ILE A 332 17.22 -0.11 -8.73
N HIS A 333 17.97 -1.11 -8.29
CA HIS A 333 17.48 -2.13 -7.37
C HIS A 333 16.76 -1.54 -6.15
N MET A 334 15.51 -1.94 -5.99
CA MET A 334 14.61 -1.53 -4.90
C MET A 334 14.37 -0.02 -4.77
N PHE A 335 14.89 0.83 -5.67
CA PHE A 335 14.71 2.28 -5.58
C PHE A 335 13.25 2.67 -5.73
N SER A 336 12.57 2.17 -6.76
CA SER A 336 11.15 2.47 -6.97
C SER A 336 10.30 1.97 -5.79
N ASN A 337 10.60 0.77 -5.29
CA ASN A 337 9.97 0.24 -4.07
C ASN A 337 10.21 1.16 -2.87
N ARG A 338 11.39 1.79 -2.77
CA ARG A 338 11.75 2.67 -1.64
C ARG A 338 11.16 4.08 -1.73
N VAL A 339 11.12 4.64 -2.93
CA VAL A 339 10.91 6.07 -3.13
C VAL A 339 9.52 6.36 -3.69
N ALA A 340 8.99 5.47 -4.53
CA ALA A 340 7.61 5.51 -5.02
C ALA A 340 6.70 4.52 -4.28
N PHE A 341 7.07 4.15 -3.05
CA PHE A 341 6.40 3.12 -2.25
C PHE A 341 4.89 3.25 -2.24
N LEU A 342 4.36 4.45 -2.10
CA LEU A 342 2.91 4.68 -2.06
C LEU A 342 2.17 4.10 -3.29
N LEU A 343 2.82 4.01 -4.46
CA LEU A 343 2.26 3.44 -5.69
C LEU A 343 2.22 1.90 -5.71
N PHE A 344 2.83 1.26 -4.72
CA PHE A 344 2.91 -0.19 -4.61
C PHE A 344 1.78 -0.75 -3.72
N PRO A 345 1.84 -0.74 -2.37
CA PRO A 345 0.77 -1.29 -1.55
C PRO A 345 -0.45 -0.35 -1.43
N LEU A 346 -0.29 0.95 -1.71
CA LEU A 346 -1.30 1.97 -1.40
C LEU A 346 -1.81 2.73 -2.64
N SER A 347 -1.56 2.22 -3.85
CA SER A 347 -2.00 2.83 -5.12
C SER A 347 -3.51 3.08 -5.20
N GLY A 348 -4.29 2.27 -4.47
CA GLY A 348 -5.74 2.43 -4.33
C GLY A 348 -6.18 3.83 -3.86
N ILE A 349 -5.32 4.59 -3.18
CA ILE A 349 -5.58 5.99 -2.79
C ILE A 349 -5.85 6.87 -4.03
N PHE A 350 -5.15 6.65 -5.14
CA PHE A 350 -5.28 7.50 -6.33
C PHE A 350 -6.59 7.25 -7.12
N TYR A 351 -7.27 6.14 -6.86
CA TYR A 351 -8.64 5.93 -7.34
C TYR A 351 -9.63 6.94 -6.74
N TYR A 352 -9.25 7.66 -5.69
CA TYR A 352 -10.02 8.78 -5.13
C TYR A 352 -10.54 9.73 -6.22
N PHE A 353 -9.69 10.09 -7.18
CA PHE A 353 -10.08 11.00 -8.25
C PHE A 353 -11.18 10.42 -9.15
N LEU A 354 -11.11 9.11 -9.41
CA LEU A 354 -12.11 8.38 -10.19
C LEU A 354 -13.43 8.22 -9.44
N ILE A 355 -13.37 8.11 -8.11
CA ILE A 355 -14.50 7.81 -7.23
C ILE A 355 -15.25 9.08 -6.83
N GLU A 356 -14.58 10.17 -6.49
CA GLU A 356 -15.23 11.38 -5.99
C GLU A 356 -15.70 12.32 -7.11
N HIS A 357 -14.96 12.40 -8.22
CA HIS A 357 -15.30 13.35 -9.27
C HIS A 357 -16.36 12.82 -10.22
N LYS A 358 -17.18 13.76 -10.73
CA LYS A 358 -18.10 13.46 -11.81
C LYS A 358 -17.29 13.35 -13.10
N TRP A 359 -17.46 12.24 -13.78
CA TRP A 359 -16.90 11.93 -15.10
C TRP A 359 -17.90 11.00 -15.83
N ILE A 360 -17.60 10.62 -17.07
CA ILE A 360 -18.47 10.03 -18.12
C ILE A 360 -19.63 9.10 -17.64
N ILE A 361 -20.67 9.00 -18.46
CA ILE A 361 -21.85 8.10 -18.36
C ILE A 361 -21.52 6.67 -17.87
N PHE A 362 -20.31 6.15 -18.13
CA PHE A 362 -19.86 4.80 -17.79
C PHE A 362 -19.02 4.67 -16.51
N LYS A 363 -18.90 5.71 -15.66
CA LYS A 363 -18.13 5.68 -14.40
C LYS A 363 -18.31 4.39 -13.61
N ARG A 364 -19.57 4.02 -13.35
CA ARG A 364 -19.90 2.85 -12.53
C ARG A 364 -19.38 1.56 -13.16
N PHE A 365 -19.59 1.41 -14.46
CA PHE A 365 -19.09 0.25 -15.20
C PHE A 365 -17.57 0.15 -15.16
N ILE A 366 -16.85 1.25 -15.39
CA ILE A 366 -15.38 1.28 -15.32
C ILE A 366 -14.89 0.93 -13.92
N LEU A 367 -15.45 1.53 -12.88
CA LEU A 367 -15.04 1.24 -11.49
C LEU A 367 -15.33 -0.21 -11.11
N THR A 368 -16.50 -0.76 -11.48
CA THR A 368 -16.85 -2.16 -11.26
C THR A 368 -15.88 -3.08 -11.99
N PHE A 369 -15.56 -2.80 -13.26
CA PHE A 369 -14.60 -3.57 -14.05
C PHE A 369 -13.20 -3.57 -13.42
N LEU A 370 -12.70 -2.40 -13.01
CA LEU A 370 -11.38 -2.29 -12.36
C LEU A 370 -11.33 -3.05 -11.01
N ILE A 371 -12.40 -3.01 -10.22
CA ILE A 371 -12.49 -3.78 -8.96
C ILE A 371 -12.49 -5.28 -9.25
N ILE A 372 -13.28 -5.73 -10.23
CA ILE A 372 -13.33 -7.15 -10.63
C ILE A 372 -11.93 -7.62 -11.08
N ILE A 373 -11.25 -6.85 -11.93
CA ILE A 373 -9.88 -7.18 -12.36
C ILE A 373 -8.95 -7.29 -11.17
N LYS A 374 -9.00 -6.35 -10.21
CA LYS A 374 -8.13 -6.43 -9.03
C LYS A 374 -8.44 -7.66 -8.17
N ILE A 375 -9.71 -7.97 -7.94
CA ILE A 375 -10.09 -9.18 -7.19
C ILE A 375 -9.65 -10.44 -7.93
N MET A 376 -9.76 -10.47 -9.26
CA MET A 376 -9.25 -11.58 -10.08
C MET A 376 -7.72 -11.70 -9.98
N TYR A 377 -6.99 -10.60 -10.07
CA TYR A 377 -5.54 -10.58 -9.89
C TYR A 377 -5.13 -11.04 -8.48
N PHE A 378 -5.89 -10.63 -7.46
CA PHE A 378 -5.69 -11.10 -6.09
C PHE A 378 -5.94 -12.60 -5.94
N ASN A 379 -7.00 -13.14 -6.55
CA ASN A 379 -7.23 -14.58 -6.58
C ASN A 379 -6.12 -15.32 -7.33
N TYR A 380 -5.68 -14.81 -8.48
CA TYR A 380 -4.53 -15.39 -9.19
C TYR A 380 -3.27 -15.43 -8.31
N TYR A 381 -3.04 -14.38 -7.51
CA TYR A 381 -1.96 -14.33 -6.54
C TYR A 381 -2.10 -15.41 -5.46
N LEU A 382 -3.28 -15.55 -4.82
CA LEU A 382 -3.52 -16.60 -3.82
C LEU A 382 -3.39 -18.00 -4.42
N TYR A 383 -3.86 -18.20 -5.66
CA TYR A 383 -3.73 -19.47 -6.38
C TYR A 383 -2.27 -19.87 -6.56
N ASN A 384 -1.42 -18.93 -6.95
CA ASN A 384 0.02 -19.18 -7.08
C ASN A 384 0.68 -19.54 -5.75
N ILE A 385 0.22 -18.99 -4.62
CA ILE A 385 0.68 -19.42 -3.29
C ILE A 385 0.26 -20.88 -3.05
N SER A 386 -1.01 -21.22 -3.27
CA SER A 386 -1.53 -22.56 -2.97
C SER A 386 -0.95 -23.70 -3.80
N ILE A 387 -0.39 -23.41 -4.97
CA ILE A 387 0.33 -24.40 -5.78
C ILE A 387 1.86 -24.37 -5.56
N GLY A 388 2.36 -23.55 -4.63
CA GLY A 388 3.79 -23.43 -4.31
C GLY A 388 4.62 -22.66 -5.34
N ASN A 389 3.98 -21.91 -6.25
CA ASN A 389 4.63 -21.10 -7.29
C ASN A 389 4.85 -19.64 -6.85
N ASN A 390 4.88 -19.38 -5.55
CA ASN A 390 5.15 -18.06 -4.99
C ASN A 390 6.32 -18.14 -4.02
N VAL A 391 7.12 -17.07 -3.95
CA VAL A 391 8.22 -16.96 -2.96
C VAL A 391 7.66 -16.70 -1.56
N PHE A 392 6.48 -16.08 -1.48
CA PHE A 392 5.79 -15.84 -0.22
C PHE A 392 4.80 -16.97 0.06
N HIS A 393 5.00 -17.65 1.18
CA HIS A 393 4.15 -18.73 1.66
C HIS A 393 3.33 -18.25 2.85
N PHE A 394 2.03 -18.55 2.84
CA PHE A 394 1.07 -18.17 3.89
C PHE A 394 0.25 -19.39 4.27
N LEU A 395 -0.09 -19.55 5.55
CA LEU A 395 -0.93 -20.66 6.04
C LEU A 395 -0.48 -22.05 5.55
N ASN A 396 0.84 -22.28 5.45
CA ASN A 396 1.41 -23.51 4.87
C ASN A 396 0.84 -23.85 3.48
N ASP A 397 0.65 -22.82 2.65
CA ASP A 397 0.10 -22.86 1.29
C ASP A 397 -1.38 -23.28 1.18
N ASN A 398 -2.07 -23.55 2.29
CA ASN A 398 -3.48 -23.97 2.30
C ASN A 398 -4.49 -22.80 2.26
N VAL A 399 -4.14 -21.70 1.60
CA VAL A 399 -4.89 -20.42 1.60
C VAL A 399 -6.40 -20.58 1.30
N TYR A 400 -6.78 -21.38 0.31
CA TYR A 400 -8.18 -21.59 -0.07
C TYR A 400 -8.92 -22.62 0.79
N ASN A 401 -8.18 -23.49 1.47
CA ASN A 401 -8.75 -24.54 2.31
C ASN A 401 -8.84 -24.11 3.77
N SER A 402 -8.17 -23.02 4.14
CA SER A 402 -8.16 -22.54 5.51
C SER A 402 -9.39 -21.77 5.91
N SER A 403 -10.21 -22.44 6.73
CA SER A 403 -11.38 -21.86 7.37
C SER A 403 -11.01 -20.84 8.46
N ILE A 404 -12.01 -20.11 8.96
CA ILE A 404 -11.80 -19.20 10.10
C ILE A 404 -11.27 -19.92 11.35
N PHE A 405 -11.64 -21.19 11.55
CA PHE A 405 -11.15 -21.97 12.68
C PHE A 405 -9.65 -22.24 12.57
N GLU A 406 -9.15 -22.52 11.36
CA GLU A 406 -7.70 -22.67 11.12
C GLU A 406 -6.96 -21.36 11.28
N TYR A 407 -7.56 -20.21 10.91
CA TYR A 407 -6.97 -18.89 11.20
C TYR A 407 -6.81 -18.68 12.70
N ILE A 408 -7.85 -19.00 13.49
CA ILE A 408 -7.84 -18.87 14.94
C ILE A 408 -6.84 -19.84 15.57
N GLU A 409 -6.84 -21.09 15.12
CA GLU A 409 -5.91 -22.13 15.58
C GLU A 409 -4.47 -21.74 15.26
N ASN A 410 -4.17 -21.30 14.03
CA ASN A 410 -2.86 -20.85 13.63
C ASN A 410 -2.39 -19.67 14.48
N ALA A 411 -3.25 -18.69 14.74
CA ALA A 411 -2.92 -17.59 15.63
C ALA A 411 -2.65 -18.06 17.06
N SER A 412 -3.53 -18.90 17.61
CA SER A 412 -3.39 -19.44 18.96
C SER A 412 -2.12 -20.28 19.11
N HIS A 413 -1.83 -21.16 18.15
CA HIS A 413 -0.68 -22.04 18.17
C HIS A 413 0.63 -21.24 18.06
N ASN A 414 0.69 -20.28 17.15
CA ASN A 414 1.90 -19.49 16.93
C ASN A 414 2.15 -18.46 18.04
N PHE A 415 1.13 -18.02 18.77
CA PHE A 415 1.34 -17.26 20.01
C PHE A 415 1.98 -18.11 21.12
N VAL A 416 1.79 -19.44 21.12
CA VAL A 416 2.32 -20.34 22.15
C VAL A 416 3.69 -20.91 21.77
N ASN A 417 3.84 -21.40 20.54
CA ASN A 417 5.03 -22.14 20.11
C ASN A 417 6.04 -21.29 19.33
N ASP A 418 5.65 -20.06 19.00
CA ASP A 418 6.38 -19.08 18.19
C ASP A 418 6.77 -19.56 16.78
N VAL A 419 6.94 -18.60 15.87
CA VAL A 419 7.31 -18.91 14.48
C VAL A 419 8.83 -18.84 14.33
N LYS A 420 9.42 -19.89 13.76
CA LYS A 420 10.86 -19.93 13.47
C LYS A 420 11.18 -19.19 12.19
N ILE A 421 12.38 -18.59 12.16
CA ILE A 421 12.97 -18.06 10.93
C ILE A 421 13.29 -19.26 10.02
N LYS A 422 12.74 -19.29 8.81
CA LYS A 422 13.09 -20.34 7.86
C LYS A 422 14.45 -20.02 7.26
N GLU A 423 15.38 -20.96 7.36
CA GLU A 423 16.59 -20.91 6.53
C GLU A 423 16.12 -21.00 5.09
N LEU A 424 16.39 -19.94 4.32
CA LEU A 424 16.19 -19.99 2.88
C LEU A 424 17.01 -21.19 2.39
N PRO A 425 16.44 -22.13 1.63
CA PRO A 425 17.29 -23.10 0.95
C PRO A 425 18.34 -22.31 0.16
N ASN A 426 19.56 -22.86 0.07
CA ASN A 426 20.65 -22.38 -0.80
C ASN A 426 20.19 -22.40 -2.27
N ARG A 427 19.20 -21.58 -2.59
CA ARG A 427 18.75 -21.20 -3.90
C ARG A 427 19.23 -19.79 -3.96
N SER A 428 20.44 -19.64 -4.50
CA SER A 428 20.89 -18.41 -5.14
C SER A 428 19.67 -17.67 -5.67
N PHE A 429 19.31 -16.56 -5.03
CA PHE A 429 18.39 -15.60 -5.60
C PHE A 429 19.03 -15.21 -6.94
N ILE A 430 18.43 -15.70 -8.03
CA ILE A 430 18.73 -15.33 -9.41
C ILE A 430 18.13 -13.98 -9.67
#